data_AF-A0A841U4S3-F1
#
_entry.id   AF-A0A841U4S3-F1
#
_cell.length_a   1.000
_cell.length_b   1.000
_cell.length_c   1.000
_cell.angle_alpha   90.00
_cell.angle_beta   90.00
_cell.angle_gamma   90.00
#
_symmetry.space_group_name_H-M   'P 1'
#
loop_
_entity.id
_entity.type
_entity.pdbx_description
1 polymer ?
#
loop_
_entity_poly.entity_id
_entity_poly.type
_entity_poly.pdbx_seq_one_letter_code
_entity_poly.pdbx_strand_id
1 'polypeptide(L)' 'MNKPAGKSSKAGKKKTISSDSQRPQMKIVTSDVCAVCKTPCARGLAYLARMSEPGAVGNGVPCVLTLPKAAVKALG' A
#
# COMPACT_ATOMS: atom_id res chain seq x y z
N MET A 1 -1.97 56.49 12.53
CA MET A 1 -1.22 55.53 11.68
C MET A 1 0.15 55.29 12.31
N ASN A 2 0.52 54.02 12.56
CA ASN A 2 1.87 53.43 12.46
C ASN A 2 1.99 52.18 13.36
N LYS A 3 2.26 51.06 12.70
CA LYS A 3 2.56 49.72 13.25
C LYS A 3 4.06 49.45 13.04
N PRO A 4 4.73 48.75 13.98
CA PRO A 4 5.36 47.49 13.59
C PRO A 4 5.13 46.43 14.68
N ALA A 5 4.35 45.37 14.41
CA ALA A 5 4.81 44.12 13.81
C ALA A 5 5.87 43.40 14.67
N GLY A 6 5.39 42.77 15.75
CA GLY A 6 6.18 41.91 16.62
C GLY A 6 6.66 40.64 15.92
N LYS A 7 7.92 40.30 16.20
CA LYS A 7 8.62 39.07 15.83
C LYS A 7 7.74 37.84 16.07
N SER A 8 7.34 37.18 14.99
CA SER A 8 6.75 35.84 15.06
C SER A 8 7.80 34.84 14.58
N SER A 9 8.34 34.12 15.55
CA SER A 9 9.36 33.09 15.42
C SER A 9 9.00 32.08 14.33
N LYS A 10 9.99 31.72 13.51
CA LYS A 10 9.93 30.64 12.52
C LYS A 10 9.73 29.30 13.24
N ALA A 11 8.49 28.97 13.60
CA ALA A 11 8.11 27.62 13.96
C ALA A 11 7.92 26.84 12.66
N GLY A 12 8.96 26.11 12.24
CA GLY A 12 8.87 25.12 11.19
C GLY A 12 7.71 24.19 11.52
N LYS A 13 6.61 24.33 10.77
CA LYS A 13 5.44 23.47 10.87
C LYS A 13 5.91 22.08 10.45
N LYS A 14 6.36 21.27 11.41
CA LYS A 14 6.58 19.84 11.21
C LYS A 14 5.21 19.31 10.78
N LYS A 15 5.06 19.04 9.47
CA LYS A 15 3.88 18.37 8.95
C LYS A 15 3.82 17.03 9.69
N THR A 16 2.99 16.95 10.71
CA THR A 16 2.48 15.71 11.24
C THR A 16 1.83 15.05 10.04
N ILE A 17 2.54 14.10 9.43
CA ILE A 17 1.92 13.14 8.53
C ILE A 17 0.90 12.45 9.43
N SER A 18 -0.37 12.82 9.28
CA SER A 18 -1.46 12.19 10.01
C SER A 18 -1.33 10.69 9.81
N SER A 19 -1.25 9.93 10.89
CA SER A 19 -1.15 8.46 10.85
C SER A 19 -2.27 7.81 10.02
N ASP A 20 -3.37 8.54 9.81
CA ASP A 20 -4.49 8.22 8.93
C ASP A 20 -4.11 8.09 7.42
N SER A 21 -3.04 8.75 6.98
CA SER A 21 -2.62 8.77 5.57
C SER A 21 -1.72 7.60 5.16
N GLN A 22 -1.17 6.83 6.11
CA GLN A 22 -0.40 5.62 5.79
C GLN A 22 -1.35 4.42 5.75
N ARG A 23 -2.19 4.39 4.71
CA ARG A 23 -3.00 3.21 4.45
C ARG A 23 -2.07 2.02 4.17
N PRO A 24 -2.34 0.87 4.81
CA PRO A 24 -1.61 -0.35 4.52
C PRO A 24 -1.66 -0.70 3.04
N GLN A 25 -0.52 -0.64 2.36
CA GLN A 25 -0.46 -1.02 0.95
C GLN A 25 0.02 -2.46 0.82
N MET A 26 -0.78 -3.27 0.12
CA MET A 26 -0.35 -4.59 -0.36
C MET A 26 0.60 -4.40 -1.54
N LYS A 27 1.66 -5.20 -1.62
CA LYS A 27 2.51 -5.25 -2.80
C LYS A 27 1.78 -5.92 -3.95
N ILE A 28 1.93 -5.37 -5.14
CA ILE A 28 1.49 -6.00 -6.38
C ILE A 28 2.56 -7.04 -6.76
N VAL A 29 2.14 -8.29 -6.99
CA VAL A 29 3.01 -9.40 -7.40
C VAL A 29 2.53 -10.00 -8.72
N THR A 30 3.41 -10.64 -9.48
CA THR A 30 3.10 -11.27 -10.77
C THR A 30 2.74 -12.75 -10.60
N SER A 31 2.38 -13.39 -11.72
CA SER A 31 1.98 -14.80 -11.77
C SER A 31 3.10 -15.72 -11.30
N ASP A 32 4.35 -15.37 -11.55
CA ASP A 32 5.52 -16.16 -11.15
C ASP A 32 5.57 -16.35 -9.63
N VAL A 33 5.32 -15.27 -8.89
CA VAL A 33 5.28 -15.30 -7.43
C VAL A 33 4.09 -16.11 -6.93
N CYS A 34 2.93 -15.98 -7.58
CA CYS A 34 1.74 -16.76 -7.23
C CYS A 34 1.90 -18.26 -7.53
N ALA A 35 2.59 -18.63 -8.61
CA ALA A 35 2.81 -20.02 -9.04
C ALA A 35 3.66 -20.81 -8.05
N VAL A 36 4.65 -20.15 -7.41
CA VAL A 36 5.55 -20.78 -6.41
C VAL A 36 5.12 -20.53 -4.97
N CYS A 37 3.97 -19.87 -4.76
CA CYS A 37 3.53 -19.47 -3.43
C CYS A 37 3.11 -20.69 -2.61
N LYS A 38 3.78 -20.92 -1.47
CA LYS A 38 3.50 -22.04 -0.54
C LYS A 38 2.14 -21.91 0.17
N THR A 39 1.61 -20.69 0.21
CA THR A 39 0.33 -20.33 0.81
C THR A 39 -0.59 -19.79 -0.29
N PRO A 40 -1.26 -20.68 -1.04
CA PRO A 40 -2.15 -20.27 -2.11
C PRO A 40 -3.31 -19.44 -1.54
N CYS A 41 -3.69 -18.38 -2.25
CA CYS A 41 -4.80 -17.53 -1.87
C CYS A 41 -5.76 -17.37 -3.04
N ALA A 42 -7.04 -17.13 -2.75
CA ALA A 42 -8.09 -17.03 -3.77
C ALA A 42 -7.76 -15.98 -4.85
N ARG A 43 -7.17 -14.84 -4.45
CA ARG A 43 -6.73 -13.78 -5.39
C ARG A 43 -5.63 -14.27 -6.33
N GLY A 44 -4.61 -14.94 -5.80
CA GLY A 44 -3.50 -15.47 -6.59
C GLY A 44 -3.93 -16.59 -7.53
N LEU A 45 -4.79 -17.50 -7.07
CA LEU A 45 -5.34 -18.59 -7.90
C LEU A 45 -6.21 -18.04 -9.04
N ALA A 46 -7.08 -17.07 -8.76
CA ALA A 46 -7.91 -16.44 -9.79
C ALA A 46 -7.07 -15.65 -10.80
N TYR A 47 -5.94 -15.07 -10.37
CA TYR A 47 -5.02 -14.38 -11.27
C TYR A 47 -4.24 -15.36 -12.16
N LEU A 48 -3.74 -16.46 -11.60
CA LEU A 48 -3.09 -17.52 -12.37
C LEU A 48 -4.02 -18.14 -13.42
N ALA A 49 -5.27 -18.40 -13.05
CA ALA A 49 -6.27 -18.92 -13.99
C ALA A 49 -6.45 -17.98 -15.19
N ARG A 50 -6.55 -16.66 -14.96
CA ARG A 50 -6.62 -15.67 -16.04
C ARG A 50 -5.35 -15.60 -16.88
N MET A 51 -4.18 -15.74 -16.26
CA MET A 51 -2.89 -15.74 -16.97
C MET A 51 -2.64 -17.00 -17.79
N SER A 52 -3.44 -18.05 -17.60
CA SER A 52 -3.37 -19.28 -18.39
C SER A 52 -4.15 -19.16 -19.71
N GLU A 53 -4.94 -18.09 -19.90
CA GLU A 53 -5.68 -17.84 -21.14
C GLU A 53 -4.75 -17.28 -22.23
N PRO A 54 -4.88 -17.74 -23.49
CA PRO A 54 -4.06 -17.23 -24.59
C PRO A 54 -4.32 -15.74 -24.82
N GLY A 55 -3.25 -14.95 -24.86
CA GLY A 55 -3.33 -13.49 -25.02
C GLY A 55 -3.57 -12.71 -23.72
N ALA A 56 -3.57 -13.37 -22.55
CA ALA A 56 -3.70 -12.70 -21.27
C ALA A 56 -2.50 -11.78 -20.98
N VAL A 57 -2.79 -10.54 -20.57
CA VAL A 57 -1.79 -9.57 -20.12
C VAL A 57 -1.93 -9.36 -18.62
N GLY A 58 -0.84 -9.60 -17.90
CA GLY A 58 -0.80 -9.56 -16.45
C GLY A 58 -0.41 -8.21 -15.89
N ASN A 59 -1.34 -7.55 -15.19
CA ASN A 59 -1.06 -6.29 -14.46
C ASN A 59 -0.62 -6.51 -12.99
N GLY A 60 -0.40 -7.77 -12.61
CA GLY A 60 -0.14 -8.18 -11.23
C GLY A 60 -1.39 -8.22 -10.34
N VAL A 61 -1.23 -8.79 -9.16
CA VAL A 61 -2.28 -8.97 -8.15
C VAL A 61 -1.83 -8.46 -6.78
N PRO A 62 -2.67 -7.73 -6.03
CA PRO A 62 -2.33 -7.32 -4.66
C PRO A 62 -2.24 -8.53 -3.72
N CYS A 63 -1.05 -8.78 -3.21
CA CYS A 63 -0.77 -9.90 -2.35
C CYS A 63 -1.18 -9.61 -0.89
N VAL A 64 -2.20 -10.32 -0.41
CA VAL A 64 -2.70 -10.17 0.98
C VAL A 64 -1.63 -10.50 2.03
N LEU A 65 -0.68 -11.38 1.68
CA LEU A 65 0.39 -11.81 2.58
C LEU A 65 1.50 -10.75 2.73
N THR A 66 1.55 -9.78 1.82
CA THR A 66 2.55 -8.69 1.87
C THR A 66 2.09 -7.49 2.68
N LEU A 67 0.87 -7.54 3.22
CA LEU A 67 0.36 -6.50 4.10
C LEU A 67 1.27 -6.43 5.34
N PRO A 68 1.84 -5.26 5.68
CA PRO A 68 2.71 -5.14 6.86
C PRO A 68 1.93 -5.54 8.11
N LYS A 69 2.50 -6.35 9.01
CA LYS A 69 1.82 -6.79 10.26
C LYS A 69 1.28 -5.63 11.11
N ALA A 70 1.93 -4.46 11.04
CA ALA A 70 1.47 -3.24 11.70
C ALA A 70 0.09 -2.76 11.23
N ALA A 71 -0.29 -3.07 9.99
CA ALA A 71 -1.57 -2.73 9.41
C ALA A 71 -2.72 -3.63 9.83
N VAL A 72 -2.46 -4.93 9.97
CA VAL A 72 -3.47 -5.91 10.39
C VAL A 72 -3.96 -5.60 11.81
N LYS A 73 -3.09 -5.02 12.65
CA LYS A 73 -3.40 -4.63 14.03
C LYS A 73 -4.25 -3.36 14.15
N ALA A 74 -4.44 -2.60 13.08
CA ALA A 74 -5.26 -1.37 13.09
C ALA A 74 -6.74 -1.61 12.69
N LEU A 75 -7.09 -2.86 12.34
CA LEU A 75 -8.44 -3.29 11.94
C LEU A 75 -9.13 -4.15 13.01
N GLY A 76 -8.51 -4.31 14.18
CA GLY A 76 -9.03 -5.09 15.31
C GLY A 76 -9.38 -4.20 16.49
#